data_AF-A0A9X3WFS6-F1
#
_entry.id   AF-A0A9X3WFS6-F1
#
_cell.length_a   1.000
_cell.length_b   1.000
_cell.length_c   1.000
_cell.angle_alpha   90.00
_cell.angle_beta   90.00
_cell.angle_gamma   90.00
#
_symmetry.space_group_name_H-M   'P 1'
#
loop_
_entity.id
_entity.type
_entity.pdbx_description
1 polymer ?
#
loop_
_entity_poly.entity_id
_entity_poly.type
_entity_poly.pdbx_seq_one_letter_code
_entity_poly.pdbx_strand_id
1 'polypeptide(L)'
;MEDIFNRLTNKLCEKNDSISVDEARTWVELLWEDFEATRAKAGRKYEGKEVTEQIVSRWLDNYGPKLHEFLIHNDKYKDKFETRNDYLH
;
A
#
# COMPACT_ATOMS: atom_id res chain seq x y z
N MET A 1 -6.32 -13.16 -3.55
CA MET A 1 -5.30 -12.12 -3.29
C MET A 1 -5.70 -10.88 -4.04
N GLU A 2 -6.07 -11.04 -5.32
CA GLU A 2 -6.63 -9.95 -6.10
C GLU A 2 -7.89 -9.31 -5.52
N ASP A 3 -8.82 -10.11 -4.98
CA ASP A 3 -10.00 -9.53 -4.31
C ASP A 3 -9.66 -8.67 -3.09
N ILE A 4 -8.58 -9.01 -2.36
CA ILE A 4 -8.12 -8.24 -1.20
C ILE A 4 -7.57 -6.90 -1.68
N PHE A 5 -6.69 -6.94 -2.68
CA PHE A 5 -6.11 -5.73 -3.23
C PHE A 5 -7.17 -4.82 -3.85
N ASN A 6 -8.14 -5.36 -4.59
CA ASN A 6 -9.26 -4.57 -5.12
C ASN A 6 -10.08 -3.88 -4.01
N ARG A 7 -10.40 -4.59 -2.91
CA ARG A 7 -11.09 -3.98 -1.77
C ARG A 7 -10.28 -2.86 -1.13
N LEU A 8 -8.98 -3.10 -0.90
CA LEU A 8 -8.09 -2.12 -0.29
C LEU A 8 -7.86 -0.91 -1.20
N THR A 9 -7.72 -1.12 -2.51
CA THR A 9 -7.60 -0.07 -3.52
C THR A 9 -8.85 0.81 -3.51
N ASN A 10 -10.04 0.21 -3.61
CA ASN A 10 -11.30 0.96 -3.57
C ASN A 10 -11.43 1.78 -2.27
N LYS A 11 -11.09 1.17 -1.13
CA LYS A 11 -11.08 1.86 0.16
C LYS A 11 -10.11 3.05 0.19
N LEU A 12 -8.96 2.94 -0.46
CA LEU A 12 -8.00 4.04 -0.53
C LEU A 12 -8.49 5.14 -1.48
N CYS A 13 -9.08 4.80 -2.62
CA CYS A 13 -9.69 5.78 -3.53
C CYS A 13 -10.80 6.58 -2.82
N GLU A 14 -11.68 5.90 -2.06
CA GLU A 14 -12.68 6.58 -1.22
C GLU A 14 -12.04 7.50 -0.16
N LYS A 15 -10.83 7.13 0.28
CA LYS A 15 -9.93 7.83 1.21
C LYS A 15 -9.33 9.13 0.69
N ASN A 16 -9.00 9.16 -0.59
CA ASN A 16 -8.01 10.07 -1.13
C ASN A 16 -8.33 10.39 -2.59
N ASP A 17 -8.96 11.54 -2.79
CA ASP A 17 -9.33 12.05 -4.11
C ASP A 17 -8.12 12.61 -4.90
N SER A 18 -6.92 12.61 -4.31
CA SER A 18 -5.70 13.17 -4.92
C SER A 18 -4.83 12.14 -5.63
N ILE A 19 -5.24 10.86 -5.64
CA ILE A 19 -4.53 9.78 -6.32
C ILE A 19 -5.47 9.00 -7.23
N SER A 20 -4.94 8.50 -8.34
CA SER A 20 -5.67 7.63 -9.27
C SER A 20 -5.89 6.23 -8.68
N VAL A 21 -6.74 5.43 -9.34
CA VAL A 21 -6.96 4.02 -8.94
C VAL A 21 -5.67 3.20 -9.06
N ASP A 22 -4.85 3.46 -10.09
CA ASP A 22 -3.59 2.78 -10.33
C ASP A 22 -2.52 3.17 -9.29
N GLU A 23 -2.50 4.44 -8.90
CA GLU A 23 -1.67 4.93 -7.81
C GLU A 23 -2.10 4.33 -6.46
N ALA A 24 -3.41 4.28 -6.20
CA ALA A 24 -3.96 3.64 -5.02
C ALA A 24 -3.60 2.14 -4.98
N ARG A 25 -3.64 1.45 -6.13
CA ARG A 25 -3.22 0.06 -6.24
C ARG A 25 -1.74 -0.12 -5.93
N THR A 26 -0.89 0.74 -6.49
CA THR A 26 0.55 0.73 -6.22
C THR A 26 0.84 0.92 -4.74
N TRP A 27 0.13 1.83 -4.07
CA TRP A 27 0.23 2.04 -2.62
C TRP A 27 -0.15 0.80 -1.82
N VAL A 28 -1.27 0.16 -2.15
CA VAL A 28 -1.73 -1.05 -1.45
C VAL A 28 -0.69 -2.15 -1.52
N GLU A 29 -0.13 -2.39 -2.71
CA GLU A 29 0.90 -3.42 -2.92
C GLU A 29 2.20 -3.10 -2.17
N LEU A 30 2.65 -1.83 -2.20
CA LEU A 30 3.85 -1.41 -1.49
C LEU A 30 3.70 -1.56 0.03
N LEU A 31 2.56 -1.15 0.58
CA LEU A 31 2.28 -1.28 2.02
C LEU A 31 2.17 -2.75 2.44
N TRP A 32 1.53 -3.58 1.61
CA TRP A 32 1.43 -5.02 1.85
C TRP A 32 2.81 -5.67 1.94
N GLU A 33 3.65 -5.46 0.93
CA GLU A 33 5.00 -6.02 0.88
C GLU A 33 5.89 -5.51 2.02
N ASP A 34 5.81 -4.22 2.35
CA ASP A 34 6.62 -3.64 3.43
C ASP A 34 6.25 -4.26 4.79
N PHE A 35 4.95 -4.51 5.02
CA PHE A 35 4.50 -5.23 6.20
C PHE A 35 5.02 -6.68 6.24
N GLU A 36 4.83 -7.43 5.15
CA GLU A 36 5.28 -8.83 5.08
C GLU A 36 6.80 -8.94 5.26
N ALA A 37 7.58 -8.06 4.61
CA ALA A 37 9.02 -8.00 4.74
C ALA A 37 9.47 -7.63 6.16
N THR A 38 8.80 -6.68 6.82
CA THR A 38 9.09 -6.28 8.20
C THR A 38 8.85 -7.43 9.18
N ARG A 39 7.77 -8.19 9.00
CA ARG A 39 7.47 -9.35 9.84
C ARG A 39 8.43 -10.51 9.65
N ALA A 40 8.81 -10.78 8.40
CA ALA A 40 9.82 -11.78 8.07
C ALA A 40 11.17 -11.46 8.73
N LYS A 41 11.61 -10.19 8.66
CA LYS A 41 12.84 -9.72 9.32
C LYS A 41 12.80 -9.85 10.85
N ALA A 42 11.62 -9.67 11.46
CA ALA A 42 11.44 -9.82 12.90
C ALA A 42 11.37 -11.29 13.38
N GLY A 43 11.61 -12.26 12.49
CA GLY A 43 11.54 -13.70 12.79
C GLY A 43 10.12 -14.18 13.11
N ARG A 44 9.08 -13.38 12.84
CA ARG A 44 7.70 -13.77 13.09
C ARG A 44 7.18 -14.59 11.92
N LYS A 45 6.46 -15.68 12.22
CA LYS A 45 5.77 -16.47 11.20
C LYS A 45 4.74 -15.62 10.47
N TYR A 46 4.59 -15.85 9.17
CA TYR A 46 3.50 -15.31 8.39
C TYR A 46 2.15 -15.58 9.10
N GLU A 47 1.38 -14.53 9.42
CA GLU A 47 0.07 -14.67 10.08
C GLU A 47 -1.08 -14.82 9.08
N GLY A 48 -0.77 -14.98 7.79
CA GLY A 48 -1.78 -15.11 6.75
C GLY A 48 -2.25 -13.77 6.19
N LYS A 49 -2.95 -13.87 5.07
CA LYS A 49 -3.47 -12.71 4.30
C LYS A 49 -4.47 -11.89 5.10
N GLU A 50 -5.25 -12.53 5.97
CA GLU A 50 -6.28 -11.85 6.77
C GLU A 50 -5.68 -10.83 7.75
N VAL A 51 -4.59 -11.20 8.44
CA VAL A 51 -3.93 -10.26 9.37
C VAL A 51 -3.24 -9.13 8.61
N THR A 52 -2.57 -9.45 7.49
CA THR A 52 -1.97 -8.41 6.65
C THR A 52 -3.03 -7.44 6.13
N GLU A 53 -4.17 -7.94 5.64
CA GLU A 53 -5.30 -7.09 5.20
C GLU A 53 -5.79 -6.18 6.31
N GLN A 54 -5.98 -6.69 7.53
CA GLN A 54 -6.41 -5.87 8.67
C GLN A 54 -5.42 -4.76 9.00
N ILE A 55 -4.11 -5.04 8.98
CA ILE A 55 -3.09 -4.04 9.28
C ILE A 55 -3.00 -2.98 8.17
N VAL A 56 -2.93 -3.41 6.90
CA VAL A 56 -2.89 -2.48 5.77
C VAL A 56 -4.16 -1.63 5.75
N SER A 57 -5.33 -2.22 5.97
CA SER A 57 -6.60 -1.49 6.06
C SER A 57 -6.58 -0.38 7.13
N ARG A 58 -5.97 -0.64 8.30
CA ARG A 58 -5.78 0.39 9.35
C ARG A 58 -4.79 1.47 8.92
N TRP A 59 -3.73 1.13 8.20
CA TRP A 59 -2.82 2.15 7.65
C TRP A 59 -3.53 3.03 6.62
N LEU A 60 -4.36 2.45 5.76
CA LEU A 60 -5.18 3.22 4.82
C LEU A 60 -6.18 4.12 5.55
N ASP A 61 -6.77 3.65 6.66
CA ASP A 61 -7.65 4.49 7.48
C ASP A 61 -6.94 5.71 8.08
N ASN A 62 -5.70 5.52 8.57
CA ASN A 62 -4.96 6.55 9.30
C ASN A 62 -4.20 7.50 8.37
N TYR A 63 -3.61 6.97 7.30
CA TYR A 63 -2.68 7.70 6.43
C TYR A 63 -3.20 7.89 5.01
N GLY A 64 -4.25 7.16 4.60
CA GLY A 64 -4.80 7.16 3.24
C GLY A 64 -4.99 8.56 2.63
N PRO A 65 -5.63 9.52 3.33
CA PRO A 65 -5.88 10.87 2.81
C PRO A 65 -4.61 11.66 2.46
N LYS A 66 -3.45 11.28 3.02
CA LYS A 66 -2.18 11.99 2.85
C LYS A 66 -1.10 11.16 2.17
N LEU A 67 -1.43 9.96 1.67
CA LEU A 67 -0.42 9.08 1.08
C LEU A 67 0.36 9.74 -0.06
N HIS A 68 -0.28 10.61 -0.86
CA HIS A 68 0.38 11.37 -1.92
C HIS A 68 1.49 12.30 -1.40
N GLU A 69 1.39 12.81 -0.17
CA GLU A 69 2.39 13.67 0.45
C GLU A 69 3.66 12.87 0.84
N PHE A 70 3.54 11.56 1.10
CA PHE A 70 4.68 10.75 1.54
C PHE A 70 5.74 10.53 0.45
N LEU A 71 5.36 10.55 -0.84
CA LEU A 71 6.33 10.46 -1.95
C LEU A 71 7.26 11.67 -2.00
N ILE A 72 6.79 12.83 -1.55
CA ILE A 72 7.55 14.08 -1.54
C ILE A 72 8.67 14.02 -0.49
N HIS A 73 8.48 13.26 0.58
CA HIS A 73 9.36 13.25 1.75
C HIS A 73 10.13 11.93 1.95
N ASN A 74 9.94 10.94 1.07
CA ASN A 74 10.57 9.63 1.21
C ASN A 74 11.07 9.08 -0.12
N ASP A 75 12.31 9.40 -0.44
CA ASP A 75 12.99 9.03 -1.69
C ASP A 75 12.91 7.53 -1.99
N LYS A 76 13.04 6.67 -0.97
CA LYS A 76 12.94 5.21 -1.14
C LYS A 76 11.54 4.76 -1.60
N TYR A 77 10.48 5.37 -1.06
CA TYR A 77 9.12 5.05 -1.49
C TYR A 77 8.85 5.63 -2.88
N LYS A 78 9.35 6.83 -3.14
CA LYS A 78 9.28 7.47 -4.46
C LYS A 78 9.87 6.58 -5.56
N ASP A 79 11.11 6.13 -5.41
CA ASP A 79 11.78 5.28 -6.41
C ASP A 79 10.98 4.01 -6.72
N LYS A 80 10.49 3.33 -5.66
CA LYS A 80 9.68 2.10 -5.81
C LYS A 80 8.32 2.36 -6.43
N PHE A 81 7.71 3.49 -6.10
CA PHE A 81 6.41 3.89 -6.61
C PHE A 81 6.50 4.25 -8.09
N GLU A 82 7.46 5.10 -8.48
CA GLU A 82 7.72 5.48 -9.87
C GLU A 82 8.07 4.25 -10.71
N THR A 83 8.97 3.38 -10.22
CA THR A 83 9.32 2.14 -10.93
C THR A 83 8.09 1.28 -11.24
N ARG A 84 7.11 1.19 -10.32
CA ARG A 84 5.89 0.41 -10.52
C ARG A 84 4.88 1.10 -11.41
N ASN A 85 4.73 2.41 -11.26
CA ASN A 85 3.79 3.18 -12.04
C ASN A 85 4.22 3.27 -13.51
N ASP A 86 5.53 3.31 -13.78
CA ASP A 86 6.07 3.26 -15.15
C ASP A 86 5.76 1.93 -15.87
N TYR A 87 5.51 0.84 -15.14
CA TYR A 87 5.05 -0.43 -15.73
C TYR A 87 3.54 -0.46 -16.03
N LEU A 88 2.77 0.52 -15.54
CA LEU A 88 1.32 0.62 -15.73
C LEU A 88 0.94 1.49 -16.94
N HIS A 89 1.92 2.11 -17.61
CA HIS A 89 1.78 2.95 -18.80
C HIS A 89 2.35 2.31 -20.06
#